data_AF-A0A2M9JM83-F1
#
_entry.id   AF-A0A2M9JM83-F1
#
_cell.length_a   1.000
_cell.length_b   1.000
_cell.length_c   1.000
_cell.angle_alpha   90.00
_cell.angle_beta   90.00
_cell.angle_gamma   90.00
#
_symmetry.space_group_name_H-M   'P 1'
#
loop_
_entity.id
_entity.type
_entity.pdbx_description
1 polymer ?
#
loop_
_entity_poly.entity_id
_entity_poly.type
_entity_poly.pdbx_seq_one_letter_code
_entity_poly.pdbx_strand_id
1 'polypeptide(L)'
;MGIESVRDPIPARDVVVEVGVCGLYGNDLDISQGEFAPRAANCKRAAGLVAGVVLDPQAFISDRFPLDQYETALTRLRAGQGRKTIVAPWQHLLSVRRCR
;
A
#
# COMPACT_ATOMS: atom_id res chain seq x y z
N MET A 1 41.89 -17.80 13.04
CA MET A 1 41.33 -16.46 13.34
C MET A 1 40.01 -16.72 14.05
N GLY A 2 39.96 -16.52 15.36
CA GLY A 2 38.83 -16.95 16.20
C GLY A 2 37.70 -15.93 16.18
N ILE A 3 36.45 -16.43 16.15
CA ILE A 3 35.26 -15.61 16.42
C ILE A 3 35.02 -15.62 17.93
N GLU A 4 35.04 -14.43 18.53
CA GLU A 4 34.64 -14.28 19.93
C GLU A 4 33.15 -13.93 19.98
N SER A 5 32.38 -14.75 20.70
CA SER A 5 30.94 -14.53 20.85
C SER A 5 30.69 -13.52 21.96
N VAL A 6 30.27 -12.32 21.56
CA VAL A 6 29.84 -11.25 22.46
C VAL A 6 28.37 -11.47 22.83
N ARG A 7 28.04 -11.44 24.12
CA ARG A 7 26.66 -11.60 24.59
C ARG A 7 25.81 -10.38 24.26
N ASP A 8 24.61 -10.63 23.77
CA ASP A 8 23.62 -9.61 23.43
C ASP A 8 23.20 -8.83 24.69
N PRO A 9 23.22 -7.49 24.67
CA PRO A 9 22.85 -6.69 25.83
C PRO A 9 21.35 -6.81 26.12
N ILE A 10 21.00 -6.77 27.41
CA ILE A 10 19.60 -6.73 27.85
C ILE A 10 19.14 -5.26 27.77
N PRO A 11 18.18 -4.89 26.89
CA PRO A 11 17.81 -3.50 26.73
C PRO A 11 17.08 -2.96 27.98
N ALA A 12 17.49 -1.78 28.43
CA ALA A 12 16.71 -1.00 29.38
C ALA A 12 15.46 -0.43 28.68
N ARG A 13 14.44 -0.05 29.46
CA ARG A 13 13.10 0.26 28.93
C ARG A 13 13.02 1.49 28.00
N ASP A 14 14.09 2.30 27.92
CA ASP A 14 14.13 3.54 27.14
C ASP A 14 15.40 3.64 26.24
N VAL A 15 15.72 2.57 25.49
CA VAL A 15 16.82 2.62 24.52
C VAL A 15 16.31 3.11 23.16
N VAL A 16 16.80 4.28 22.72
CA VAL A 16 16.70 4.73 21.33
C VAL A 16 17.90 4.16 20.58
N VAL A 17 17.68 3.17 19.71
CA VAL A 17 18.72 2.64 18.81
C VAL A 17 18.65 3.41 17.50
N GLU A 18 19.69 4.18 17.20
CA GLU A 18 19.86 4.74 15.86
C GLU A 18 20.38 3.63 14.95
N VAL A 19 19.50 3.08 14.12
CA VAL A 19 19.86 2.05 13.15
C VAL A 19 20.51 2.73 11.95
N GLY A 20 21.85 2.75 11.94
CA GLY A 20 22.61 3.03 10.73
C GLY A 20 22.38 1.93 9.68
N VAL A 21 22.53 2.27 8.40
CA VAL A 21 22.45 1.29 7.31
C VAL A 21 23.57 0.26 7.52
N CYS A 22 23.22 -0.93 8.02
CA CYS A 22 24.16 -2.05 8.02
C CYS A 22 24.37 -2.46 6.57
N GLY A 23 25.59 -2.26 6.06
CA GLY A 23 26.01 -2.74 4.75
C GLY A 23 25.91 -4.27 4.69
N LEU A 24 24.81 -4.78 4.16
CA LEU A 24 24.59 -6.18 3.84
C LEU A 24 25.34 -6.47 2.53
N TYR A 25 26.67 -6.62 2.62
CA TYR A 25 27.58 -7.05 1.55
C TYR A 25 27.61 -6.20 0.26
N GLY A 26 28.77 -5.58 -0.03
CA GLY A 26 29.08 -4.98 -1.32
C GLY A 26 28.18 -3.79 -1.65
N ASN A 27 28.74 -2.58 -1.65
CA ASN A 27 28.01 -1.32 -1.81
C ASN A 27 27.36 -1.12 -3.21
N ASP A 28 27.04 -2.20 -3.93
CA ASP A 28 26.39 -2.21 -5.24
C ASP A 28 24.86 -2.20 -5.13
N LEU A 29 24.31 -2.34 -3.91
CA LEU A 29 22.88 -2.31 -3.64
C LEU A 29 22.59 -1.36 -2.46
N ASP A 30 21.95 -0.24 -2.74
CA ASP A 30 21.41 0.65 -1.73
C ASP A 30 20.01 0.20 -1.32
N ILE A 31 19.84 -0.20 -0.06
CA ILE A 31 18.51 -0.28 0.56
C ILE A 31 18.12 1.14 0.97
N SER A 32 17.66 1.90 -0.02
CA SER A 32 17.42 3.35 0.07
C SER A 32 16.08 3.63 0.75
N GLN A 33 16.00 3.39 2.07
CA GLN A 33 14.87 3.73 2.94
C GLN A 33 13.58 2.91 2.69
N GLY A 34 12.90 2.50 3.77
CA GLY A 34 11.59 1.89 3.64
C GLY A 34 10.55 2.89 3.10
N GLU A 35 9.73 2.48 2.14
CA GLU A 35 8.57 3.28 1.72
C GLU A 35 7.40 3.00 2.66
N PHE A 36 6.97 4.02 3.39
CA PHE A 36 5.70 4.01 4.12
C PHE A 36 4.79 5.06 3.51
N ALA A 37 3.55 4.66 3.21
CA ALA A 37 2.42 5.42 2.67
C ALA A 37 2.72 6.83 2.12
N PRO A 38 2.31 7.17 0.88
CA PRO A 38 2.62 8.45 0.27
C PRO A 38 2.21 9.63 1.17
N ARG A 39 3.16 10.53 1.43
CA ARG A 39 2.89 11.80 2.11
C ARG A 39 1.86 12.61 1.32
N ALA A 40 1.09 13.47 1.99
CA ALA A 40 0.02 14.27 1.37
C ALA A 40 0.47 15.07 0.11
N ALA A 41 1.72 15.50 0.05
CA ALA A 41 2.30 16.15 -1.13
C ALA A 41 2.30 15.23 -2.38
N ASN A 42 2.48 13.92 -2.21
CA ASN A 42 2.46 12.95 -3.31
C ASN A 42 1.05 12.78 -3.88
N CYS A 43 -0.01 12.91 -3.07
CA CYS A 43 -1.39 12.81 -3.56
C CYS A 43 -1.70 13.87 -4.63
N LYS A 44 -1.21 15.11 -4.45
CA LYS A 44 -1.40 16.18 -5.44
C LYS A 44 -0.70 15.88 -6.76
N ARG A 45 0.51 15.32 -6.69
CA ARG A 45 1.27 14.91 -7.89
C ARG A 45 0.58 13.76 -8.62
N ALA A 46 0.14 12.73 -7.89
CA ALA A 46 -0.59 11.61 -8.45
C ALA A 46 -1.90 12.05 -9.14
N ALA A 47 -2.65 12.99 -8.55
CA ALA A 47 -3.83 13.56 -9.19
C ALA A 47 -3.50 14.26 -10.52
N GLY A 48 -2.36 14.96 -10.61
CA GLY A 48 -1.87 15.55 -11.85
C GLY A 48 -1.60 14.52 -12.96
N LEU A 49 -1.04 13.36 -12.60
CA LEU A 49 -0.79 12.27 -13.56
C LEU A 49 -2.08 11.67 -14.12
N VAL A 50 -3.10 11.53 -13.26
CA VAL A 50 -4.43 11.05 -13.67
C VAL A 50 -5.14 12.08 -14.54
N ALA A 51 -5.13 13.34 -14.14
CA ALA A 51 -5.77 14.42 -14.90
C ALA A 51 -5.10 14.67 -16.26
N GLY A 52 -3.77 14.51 -16.33
CA GLY A 52 -2.99 14.57 -17.56
C GLY A 52 -3.10 13.33 -18.45
N VAL A 53 -3.91 12.33 -18.08
CA VAL A 53 -4.12 11.07 -18.81
C VAL A 53 -2.83 10.23 -18.97
N VAL A 54 -1.78 10.54 -18.19
CA VAL A 54 -0.54 9.76 -18.15
C VAL A 54 -0.78 8.40 -17.50
N LEU A 55 -1.68 8.36 -16.52
CA LEU A 55 -2.15 7.14 -15.85
C LEU A 55 -3.65 7.03 -15.99
N ASP A 56 -4.13 6.00 -16.70
CA ASP A 56 -5.56 5.66 -16.74
C ASP A 56 -5.95 4.90 -15.46
N PRO A 57 -6.79 5.49 -14.58
CA PRO A 57 -7.22 4.84 -13.36
C PRO A 57 -8.11 3.61 -13.61
N GLN A 58 -8.80 3.53 -14.76
CA GLN A 58 -9.69 2.40 -15.05
C GLN A 58 -8.91 1.11 -15.30
N ALA A 59 -7.71 1.20 -15.90
CA ALA A 59 -6.86 0.06 -16.17
C ALA A 59 -6.43 -0.72 -14.91
N PHE A 60 -6.44 -0.07 -13.73
CA PHE A 60 -6.09 -0.74 -12.47
C PHE A 60 -7.26 -1.48 -11.84
N ILE A 61 -8.50 -1.13 -12.18
CA ILE A 61 -9.71 -1.62 -11.52
C ILE A 61 -10.12 -2.94 -12.16
N SER A 62 -10.07 -4.03 -11.39
CA SER A 62 -10.51 -5.34 -11.87
C SER A 62 -11.97 -5.60 -11.57
N ASP A 63 -12.41 -5.23 -10.36
CA ASP A 63 -13.71 -5.62 -9.86
C ASP A 63 -14.44 -4.43 -9.22
N ARG A 64 -15.75 -4.40 -9.40
CA ARG A 64 -16.65 -3.42 -8.79
C ARG A 64 -17.81 -4.14 -8.14
N PHE A 65 -18.00 -3.92 -6.85
CA PHE A 65 -19.11 -4.47 -6.08
C PHE A 65 -19.99 -3.34 -5.51
N PRO A 66 -21.31 -3.55 -5.48
CA PRO A 66 -22.19 -2.70 -4.70
C PRO A 66 -22.01 -2.95 -3.20
N LEU A 67 -22.46 -2.01 -2.37
CA LEU A 67 -22.23 -2.03 -0.93
C LEU A 67 -22.87 -3.23 -0.21
N ASP A 68 -24.02 -3.71 -0.69
CA ASP A 68 -24.71 -4.91 -0.22
C ASP A 68 -23.90 -6.20 -0.45
N GLN A 69 -22.96 -6.19 -1.40
CA GLN A 69 -22.07 -7.32 -1.69
C GLN A 69 -20.68 -7.18 -1.06
N TYR A 70 -20.56 -6.34 -0.01
CA TYR A 70 -19.28 -6.09 0.65
C TYR A 70 -18.59 -7.37 1.15
N GLU A 71 -19.34 -8.31 1.74
CA GLU A 71 -18.75 -9.57 2.21
C GLU A 71 -18.18 -10.41 1.07
N THR A 72 -18.89 -10.49 -0.05
CA THR A 72 -18.41 -11.18 -1.26
C THR A 72 -17.14 -10.52 -1.80
N ALA A 73 -17.08 -9.19 -1.81
CA ALA A 73 -15.89 -8.44 -2.23
C ALA A 73 -14.67 -8.76 -1.34
N LEU A 74 -14.86 -8.85 -0.01
CA LEU A 74 -13.80 -9.21 0.93
C LEU A 74 -13.33 -10.66 0.75
N THR A 75 -14.24 -11.60 0.54
CA THR A 75 -13.89 -13.01 0.32
C THR A 75 -13.02 -13.17 -0.92
N ARG A 76 -13.37 -12.51 -2.03
CA ARG A 76 -12.58 -12.53 -3.26
C ARG A 76 -11.20 -11.87 -3.08
N LEU A 77 -11.16 -10.72 -2.42
CA LEU A 77 -9.90 -10.03 -2.12
C LEU A 77 -8.94 -10.93 -1.32
N ARG A 78 -9.45 -11.60 -0.26
CA ARG A 78 -8.66 -12.53 0.57
C ARG A 78 -8.19 -13.76 -0.21
N ALA A 79 -8.98 -14.22 -1.17
CA ALA A 79 -8.61 -15.31 -2.08
C ALA A 79 -7.61 -14.88 -3.18
N GLY A 80 -7.17 -13.61 -3.20
CA GLY A 80 -6.24 -13.09 -4.21
C GLY A 80 -6.87 -12.91 -5.59
N GLN A 81 -8.20 -12.82 -5.68
CA GLN A 81 -8.91 -12.63 -6.95
C GLN A 81 -9.05 -11.13 -7.26
N GLY A 82 -8.63 -10.74 -8.47
CA GLY A 82 -8.63 -9.34 -8.92
C GLY A 82 -7.37 -8.56 -8.53
N ARG A 83 -7.13 -7.42 -9.17
CA ARG A 83 -5.98 -6.52 -8.87
C ARG A 83 -6.39 -5.38 -7.95
N LYS A 84 -7.51 -4.73 -8.27
CA LYS A 84 -8.09 -3.65 -7.46
C LYS A 84 -9.60 -3.76 -7.45
N THR A 85 -10.15 -4.09 -6.30
CA THR A 85 -11.59 -4.16 -6.05
C THR A 85 -12.10 -2.83 -5.50
N ILE A 86 -13.15 -2.27 -6.09
CA ILE A 86 -13.84 -1.08 -5.59
C ILE A 86 -15.22 -1.48 -5.07
N VAL A 87 -15.54 -1.08 -3.84
CA VAL A 87 -16.90 -1.15 -3.31
C VAL A 87 -17.50 0.25 -3.38
N ALA A 88 -18.55 0.42 -4.18
CA ALA A 88 -19.13 1.74 -4.43
C ALA A 88 -20.47 1.89 -3.68
N PRO A 89 -20.60 2.89 -2.78
CA PRO A 89 -21.79 3.04 -1.95
C PRO A 89 -23.03 3.51 -2.73
N TRP A 90 -22.88 4.12 -3.91
CA TRP A 90 -23.98 4.71 -4.67
C TRP A 90 -24.46 3.85 -5.86
N GLN A 91 -23.93 2.64 -6.07
CA GLN A 91 -24.39 1.80 -7.18
C GLN A 91 -25.88 1.44 -7.06
N HIS A 92 -26.41 1.31 -5.84
CA HIS A 92 -27.85 1.15 -5.61
C HIS A 92 -28.65 2.46 -5.81
N LEU A 93 -28.02 3.63 -5.69
CA LEU A 93 -28.67 4.95 -5.88
C LEU A 93 -28.77 5.38 -7.35
N LEU A 94 -27.99 4.77 -8.25
CA LEU A 94 -28.07 5.03 -9.69
C LEU A 94 -29.32 4.39 -10.33
N SER A 95 -29.96 3.39 -9.71
CA SER A 95 -31.28 2.91 -10.16
C SER A 95 -32.39 3.90 -9.80
N VAL A 96 -32.27 4.58 -8.65
CA VAL A 96 -33.26 5.56 -8.16
C VAL A 96 -33.22 6.88 -8.94
N ARG A 97 -32.04 7.29 -9.44
CA ARG A 97 -31.89 8.54 -10.22
C ARG A 97 -32.20 8.44 -11.71
N ARG A 98 -32.58 7.26 -12.23
CA ARG A 98 -33.15 7.11 -13.60
C ARG A 98 -34.66 7.32 -13.67
N CYS A 99 -35.32 7.65 -12.56
CA CYS A 99 -36.68 8.19 -12.55
C CYS A 99 -36.66 9.73 -12.53
N ARG A 100 -36.20 10.37 -13.61
CA ARG A 100 -36.81 11.59 -14.14
C ARG A 100 -36.25 11.96 -15.50
#